data_AF-A0A7C3EYA8-F1
#
_entry.id   AF-A0A7C3EYA8-F1
#
_cell.length_a   1.000
_cell.length_b   1.000
_cell.length_c   1.000
_cell.angle_alpha   90.00
_cell.angle_beta   90.00
_cell.angle_gamma   90.00
#
_symmetry.space_group_name_H-M   'P 1'
#
loop_
_entity.id
_entity.type
_entity.pdbx_description
1 polymer ?
#
loop_
_entity_poly.entity_id
_entity_poly.type
_entity_poly.pdbx_seq_one_letter_code
_entity_poly.pdbx_strand_id
1 'polypeptide(L)'
;MNFNGTITANAPCTVRYVFVRSDGVTSPEAIAHFMAPGNRAVSTSRTFVANFTGWMKIRVVSPVITESNLANFQVHVGGGPPPPGPLAEDLIHFNWVTAHVQHVGANWIIADGGSSLLAFGANLPEANRALAIIKHYHMNAMGFVQRPNPKMTYFLCSGSAPVGPFPGEDAIPFNPALLTVQHVGLGWQLKVPTMLLFTFPTQAQADKAKAIIQHYGFTRICYVGRPDPSMTYFRK
;
A
#
# COMPACT_ATOMS: atom_id res chain seq x y z
N MET A 1 6.46 -10.02 -11.33
CA MET A 1 7.25 -9.01 -12.08
C MET A 1 8.03 -9.70 -13.18
N ASN A 2 8.11 -9.07 -14.35
CA ASN A 2 8.84 -9.58 -15.51
C ASN A 2 10.09 -8.74 -15.74
N PHE A 3 11.21 -9.40 -15.98
CA PHE A 3 12.49 -8.77 -16.30
C PHE A 3 12.86 -9.16 -17.71
N ASN A 4 13.14 -8.16 -18.53
CA ASN A 4 13.46 -8.33 -19.94
C ASN A 4 14.84 -7.75 -20.23
N GLY A 5 15.53 -8.34 -21.18
CA GLY A 5 16.75 -7.78 -21.74
C GLY A 5 17.02 -8.34 -23.12
N THR A 6 18.14 -7.92 -23.70
CA THR A 6 18.56 -8.35 -25.04
C THR A 6 19.97 -8.89 -24.96
N ILE A 7 20.20 -10.05 -25.59
CA ILE A 7 21.53 -10.61 -25.81
C ILE A 7 21.84 -10.46 -27.30
N THR A 8 23.02 -9.95 -27.61
CA THR A 8 23.53 -9.83 -28.98
C THR A 8 24.63 -10.86 -29.20
N ALA A 9 24.56 -11.58 -30.32
CA ALA A 9 25.61 -12.48 -30.78
C ALA A 9 26.09 -12.06 -32.18
N ASN A 10 27.40 -12.07 -32.38
CA ASN A 10 28.02 -11.68 -33.67
C ASN A 10 28.22 -12.87 -34.62
N ALA A 11 27.86 -14.08 -34.19
CA ALA A 11 27.97 -15.32 -34.96
C ALA A 11 26.91 -16.33 -34.47
N PRO A 12 26.59 -17.36 -35.26
CA PRO A 12 25.76 -18.47 -34.78
C PRO A 12 26.39 -19.13 -33.55
N CYS A 13 25.65 -19.21 -32.45
CA CYS A 13 26.14 -19.82 -31.21
C CYS A 13 24.99 -20.21 -30.28
N THR A 14 25.32 -20.97 -29.24
CA THR A 14 24.41 -21.23 -28.12
C THR A 14 24.90 -20.48 -26.90
N VAL A 15 24.08 -19.56 -26.41
CA VAL A 15 24.36 -18.76 -25.21
C VAL A 15 23.64 -19.37 -24.02
N ARG A 16 24.38 -19.61 -22.93
CA ARG A 16 23.82 -19.95 -21.61
C ARG A 16 23.90 -18.73 -20.72
N TYR A 17 22.81 -18.38 -20.05
CA TYR A 17 22.74 -17.17 -19.24
C TYR A 17 21.83 -17.36 -18.03
N VAL A 18 22.03 -16.51 -17.02
CA VAL A 18 21.19 -16.40 -15.83
C VAL A 18 20.84 -14.94 -15.59
N PHE A 19 19.71 -14.70 -14.93
CA PHE A 19 19.44 -13.42 -14.29
C PHE A 19 20.01 -13.45 -12.87
N VAL A 20 20.78 -12.43 -12.51
CA VAL A 20 21.39 -12.27 -11.18
C VAL A 20 20.72 -11.08 -10.49
N ARG A 21 20.22 -11.29 -9.28
CA ARG A 21 19.60 -10.26 -8.45
C ARG A 21 20.58 -9.74 -7.39
N SER A 22 20.35 -8.54 -6.89
CA SER A 22 21.21 -7.87 -5.90
C SER A 22 21.48 -8.64 -4.60
N ASP A 23 20.65 -9.62 -4.25
CA ASP A 23 20.83 -10.51 -3.08
C ASP A 23 21.65 -11.77 -3.41
N GLY A 24 22.22 -11.87 -4.61
CA GLY A 24 23.01 -13.01 -5.06
C GLY A 24 22.19 -14.19 -5.57
N VAL A 25 20.85 -14.14 -5.47
CA VAL A 25 19.97 -15.18 -6.00
C VAL A 25 19.98 -15.14 -7.53
N THR A 26 20.12 -16.31 -8.15
CA THR A 26 20.12 -16.47 -9.61
C THR A 26 18.86 -17.16 -10.12
N SER A 27 18.48 -16.89 -11.36
CA SER A 27 17.55 -17.75 -12.08
C SER A 27 18.17 -19.11 -12.40
N PRO A 28 17.37 -20.15 -12.69
CA PRO A 28 17.86 -21.28 -13.46
C PRO A 28 18.58 -20.80 -14.73
N GLU A 29 19.58 -21.59 -15.15
CA GLU A 29 20.27 -21.35 -16.41
C GLU A 29 19.30 -21.50 -17.58
N ALA A 30 19.28 -20.49 -18.44
CA ALA A 30 18.47 -20.44 -19.64
C ALA A 30 19.38 -20.46 -20.88
N ILE A 31 18.83 -20.93 -22.00
CA ILE A 31 19.56 -21.11 -23.25
C ILE A 31 18.94 -20.21 -24.33
N ALA A 32 19.78 -19.45 -25.03
CA ALA A 32 19.44 -18.68 -26.22
C ALA A 32 20.26 -19.17 -27.41
N HIS A 33 19.58 -19.73 -28.40
CA HIS A 33 20.20 -20.17 -29.66
C HIS A 33 20.23 -19.05 -30.70
N PHE A 34 21.37 -18.82 -31.32
CA PHE A 34 21.53 -17.88 -32.42
C PHE A 34 21.90 -18.69 -33.66
N MET A 35 21.01 -18.72 -34.66
CA MET A 35 21.25 -19.40 -35.94
C MET A 35 22.07 -18.53 -36.91
N ALA A 36 22.12 -17.23 -36.65
CA ALA A 36 22.85 -16.20 -37.38
C ALA A 36 23.23 -15.08 -36.39
N PRO A 37 24.17 -14.18 -36.75
CA PRO A 37 24.40 -12.96 -35.97
C PRO A 37 23.10 -12.18 -35.76
N GLY A 38 22.88 -11.63 -34.56
CA GLY A 38 21.69 -10.85 -34.26
C GLY A 38 21.41 -10.65 -32.79
N ASN A 39 20.24 -10.07 -32.52
CA ASN A 39 19.74 -9.79 -31.18
C ASN A 39 18.62 -10.77 -30.81
N ARG A 40 18.61 -11.23 -29.56
CA ARG A 40 17.52 -12.05 -29.02
C ARG A 40 17.03 -11.47 -27.70
N ALA A 41 15.73 -11.21 -27.63
CA ALA A 41 15.08 -10.85 -26.38
C ALA A 41 15.07 -12.05 -25.43
N VAL A 42 15.36 -11.80 -24.17
CA VAL A 42 15.36 -12.79 -23.09
C VAL A 42 14.57 -12.24 -21.91
N SER A 43 13.92 -13.12 -21.16
CA SER A 43 13.09 -12.70 -20.05
C SER A 43 13.06 -13.72 -18.92
N THR A 44 12.82 -13.25 -17.70
CA THR A 44 12.44 -14.10 -16.57
C THR A 44 11.31 -13.44 -15.78
N SER A 45 10.47 -14.26 -15.16
CA SER A 45 9.40 -13.81 -14.28
C SER A 45 9.60 -14.33 -12.87
N ARG A 46 9.33 -13.49 -11.89
CA ARG A 46 9.37 -13.83 -10.46
C ARG A 46 8.21 -13.19 -9.72
N THR A 47 7.68 -13.94 -8.76
CA THR A 47 6.77 -13.43 -7.73
C THR A 47 7.61 -13.04 -6.52
N PHE A 48 7.32 -11.88 -5.95
CA PHE A 48 7.90 -11.43 -4.69
C PHE A 48 6.81 -11.57 -3.63
N VAL A 49 7.19 -12.00 -2.42
CA VAL A 49 6.28 -12.15 -1.27
C VAL A 49 6.49 -11.07 -0.20
N ALA A 50 7.50 -10.21 -0.40
CA ALA A 50 7.83 -9.06 0.44
C ALA A 50 8.39 -7.93 -0.44
N ASN A 51 8.39 -6.72 0.10
CA ASN A 51 8.98 -5.56 -0.57
C ASN A 51 10.46 -5.78 -0.83
N PHE A 52 10.93 -5.36 -2.00
CA PHE A 52 12.31 -5.57 -2.41
C PHE A 52 12.78 -4.41 -3.29
N THR A 53 13.86 -3.76 -2.87
CA THR A 53 14.57 -2.77 -3.68
C THR A 53 15.91 -3.37 -4.05
N GLY A 54 16.26 -3.30 -5.32
CA GLY A 54 17.53 -3.84 -5.78
C GLY A 54 17.73 -3.67 -7.26
N TRP A 55 18.62 -4.48 -7.80
CA TRP A 55 18.89 -4.52 -9.23
C TRP A 55 18.84 -5.95 -9.73
N MET A 56 18.57 -6.07 -11.03
CA MET A 56 18.72 -7.31 -11.78
C MET A 56 19.72 -7.05 -12.91
N LYS A 57 20.52 -8.05 -13.26
CA LYS A 57 21.35 -8.06 -14.47
C LYS A 57 21.30 -9.42 -15.14
N ILE A 58 21.62 -9.46 -16.42
CA ILE A 58 21.86 -10.70 -17.16
C ILE A 58 23.35 -11.01 -17.03
N ARG A 59 23.68 -12.26 -16.67
CA ARG A 59 25.04 -12.80 -16.74
C ARG A 59 25.03 -13.94 -17.74
N VAL A 60 25.76 -13.78 -18.84
CA VAL A 60 26.10 -14.88 -19.73
C VAL A 60 27.18 -15.72 -19.04
N VAL A 61 26.98 -17.03 -19.00
CA VAL A 61 27.93 -17.99 -18.41
C VAL A 61 28.68 -18.79 -19.48
N SER A 62 28.14 -18.84 -20.70
CA SER A 62 28.77 -19.47 -21.87
C SER A 62 28.22 -18.85 -23.16
N PRO A 63 29.03 -18.70 -24.24
CA PRO A 63 30.43 -19.11 -24.37
C PRO A 63 31.43 -18.11 -23.76
N VAL A 64 31.05 -16.84 -23.60
CA VAL A 64 31.89 -15.78 -23.04
C VAL A 64 31.19 -15.20 -21.83
N ILE A 65 31.85 -15.19 -20.68
CA ILE A 65 31.29 -14.60 -19.46
C ILE A 65 31.22 -13.10 -19.66
N THR A 66 30.00 -12.57 -19.70
CA THR A 66 29.73 -11.13 -19.80
C THR A 66 28.48 -10.78 -19.02
N GLU A 67 28.38 -9.53 -18.58
CA GLU A 67 27.27 -9.03 -17.78
C GLU A 67 26.64 -7.81 -18.44
N SER A 68 25.31 -7.70 -18.34
CA SER A 68 24.62 -6.49 -18.73
C SER A 68 24.86 -5.37 -17.71
N ASN A 69 24.47 -4.15 -18.08
CA ASN A 69 24.24 -3.10 -17.10
C ASN A 69 23.21 -3.53 -16.02
N LEU A 70 23.25 -2.86 -14.88
CA LEU A 70 22.28 -3.05 -13.81
C LEU A 70 20.93 -2.43 -14.19
N ALA A 71 19.86 -3.18 -14.05
CA ALA A 71 18.49 -2.68 -14.12
C ALA A 71 17.96 -2.55 -12.68
N ASN A 72 17.94 -1.31 -12.17
CA ASN A 72 17.38 -1.02 -10.85
C ASN A 72 15.86 -1.19 -10.88
N PHE A 73 15.31 -1.79 -9.83
CA PHE A 73 13.88 -1.98 -9.68
C PHE A 73 13.48 -1.94 -8.21
N GLN A 74 12.19 -1.65 -8.00
CA GLN A 74 11.58 -1.67 -6.69
C GLN A 74 10.24 -2.37 -6.79
N VAL A 75 10.02 -3.38 -5.94
CA VAL A 75 8.77 -4.15 -5.86
C VAL A 75 8.09 -3.84 -4.55
N HIS A 76 6.81 -3.49 -4.66
CA HIS A 76 5.91 -3.27 -3.53
C HIS A 76 4.88 -4.40 -3.56
N VAL A 77 5.09 -5.42 -2.73
CA VAL A 77 4.17 -6.57 -2.63
C VAL A 77 3.19 -6.23 -1.51
N GLY A 78 2.04 -5.68 -1.88
CA GLY A 78 0.98 -5.33 -0.93
C GLY A 78 1.31 -4.08 -0.09
N GLY A 79 1.27 -2.91 -0.72
CA GLY A 79 1.52 -1.58 -0.14
C GLY A 79 2.94 -1.40 0.42
N GLY A 80 3.53 -0.26 0.07
CA GLY A 80 4.96 -0.06 0.16
C GLY A 80 5.51 -0.13 1.58
N PRO A 81 6.81 -0.42 1.73
CA PRO A 81 7.48 -0.07 2.96
C PRO A 81 7.47 1.45 3.01
N PRO A 82 7.02 2.01 4.11
CA PRO A 82 6.84 3.43 4.15
C PRO A 82 8.18 4.20 4.06
N PRO A 83 8.23 5.41 3.47
CA PRO A 83 9.46 6.17 3.32
C PRO A 83 10.18 6.38 4.66
N PRO A 84 11.54 6.35 4.70
CA PRO A 84 12.29 6.67 5.91
C PRO A 84 11.98 8.10 6.36
N GLY A 85 11.29 8.22 7.49
CA GLY A 85 10.84 9.47 8.09
C GLY A 85 9.78 9.18 9.16
N PRO A 86 9.48 10.12 10.07
CA PRO A 86 8.52 9.87 11.16
C PRO A 86 7.10 9.54 10.68
N LEU A 87 6.74 9.91 9.44
CA LEU A 87 5.41 9.69 8.90
C LEU A 87 5.26 8.42 8.09
N ALA A 88 6.36 7.92 7.52
CA ALA A 88 6.47 6.63 6.86
C ALA A 88 5.08 6.07 6.47
N GLU A 89 4.47 6.56 5.40
CA GLU A 89 3.05 6.27 5.13
C GLU A 89 2.85 5.02 4.29
N ASP A 90 1.85 4.23 4.68
CA ASP A 90 1.36 3.07 3.93
C ASP A 90 0.05 3.48 3.28
N LEU A 91 0.11 3.95 2.03
CA LEU A 91 -1.02 4.47 1.27
C LEU A 91 -1.42 3.51 0.14
N ILE A 92 -2.71 3.25 0.04
CA ILE A 92 -3.36 2.63 -1.13
C ILE A 92 -4.11 3.73 -1.87
N HIS A 93 -3.73 3.97 -3.12
CA HIS A 93 -4.43 4.92 -4.00
C HIS A 93 -5.58 4.22 -4.72
N PHE A 94 -6.67 4.95 -4.91
CA PHE A 94 -7.85 4.47 -5.61
C PHE A 94 -8.57 5.63 -6.28
N ASN A 95 -9.40 5.33 -7.28
CA ASN A 95 -10.19 6.30 -7.99
C ASN A 95 -11.60 6.38 -7.40
N TRP A 96 -11.88 7.49 -6.71
CA TRP A 96 -13.20 7.73 -6.13
C TRP A 96 -14.31 7.77 -7.17
N VAL A 97 -14.05 8.11 -8.44
CA VAL A 97 -15.08 8.18 -9.50
C VAL A 97 -15.56 6.78 -9.88
N THR A 98 -14.66 5.81 -9.96
CA THR A 98 -14.97 4.41 -10.33
C THR A 98 -15.20 3.50 -9.13
N ALA A 99 -14.91 3.98 -7.91
CA ALA A 99 -15.27 3.28 -6.68
C ALA A 99 -16.77 2.96 -6.66
N HIS A 100 -17.11 1.71 -6.34
CA HIS A 100 -18.48 1.23 -6.30
C HIS A 100 -18.65 0.17 -5.21
N VAL A 101 -19.90 -0.01 -4.76
CA VAL A 101 -20.26 -1.13 -3.88
C VAL A 101 -20.48 -2.36 -4.74
N GLN A 102 -19.90 -3.49 -4.32
CA GLN A 102 -20.07 -4.79 -4.96
C GLN A 102 -20.34 -5.85 -3.88
N HIS A 103 -21.13 -6.86 -4.23
CA HIS A 103 -21.31 -8.04 -3.39
C HIS A 103 -20.33 -9.15 -3.84
N VAL A 104 -19.48 -9.61 -2.91
CA VAL A 104 -18.49 -10.67 -3.17
C VAL A 104 -18.60 -11.73 -2.07
N GLY A 105 -19.05 -12.94 -2.44
CA GLY A 105 -19.35 -14.00 -1.47
C GLY A 105 -20.50 -13.58 -0.56
N ALA A 106 -20.24 -13.52 0.75
CA ALA A 106 -21.20 -13.06 1.77
C ALA A 106 -20.95 -11.60 2.23
N ASN A 107 -20.07 -10.88 1.55
CA ASN A 107 -19.62 -9.55 1.97
C ASN A 107 -19.99 -8.49 0.94
N TRP A 108 -20.54 -7.38 1.43
CA TRP A 108 -20.56 -6.11 0.73
C TRP A 108 -19.18 -5.46 0.86
N ILE A 109 -18.61 -5.07 -0.27
CA ILE A 109 -17.32 -4.40 -0.33
C ILE A 109 -17.44 -3.10 -1.12
N ILE A 110 -16.54 -2.15 -0.84
CA ILE A 110 -16.24 -1.07 -1.78
C ILE A 110 -14.99 -1.48 -2.55
N ALA A 111 -15.09 -1.48 -3.87
CA ALA A 111 -14.01 -1.83 -4.77
C ALA A 111 -13.73 -0.70 -5.76
N ASP A 112 -12.49 -0.67 -6.26
CA ASP A 112 -12.10 0.14 -7.41
C ASP A 112 -11.26 -0.71 -8.37
N GLY A 113 -11.71 -0.84 -9.61
CA GLY A 113 -11.15 -1.78 -10.57
C GLY A 113 -11.12 -3.21 -10.02
N GLY A 114 -9.93 -3.81 -9.95
CA GLY A 114 -9.71 -5.14 -9.35
C GLY A 114 -9.37 -5.13 -7.85
N SER A 115 -9.35 -3.97 -7.19
CA SER A 115 -8.93 -3.84 -5.79
C SER A 115 -10.11 -3.70 -4.84
N SER A 116 -10.18 -4.58 -3.83
CA SER A 116 -11.11 -4.43 -2.70
C SER A 116 -10.55 -3.47 -1.67
N LEU A 117 -11.28 -2.40 -1.35
CA LEU A 117 -10.82 -1.33 -0.45
C LEU A 117 -11.34 -1.51 0.98
N LEU A 118 -12.65 -1.72 1.13
CA LEU A 118 -13.33 -1.84 2.42
C LEU A 118 -14.33 -3.00 2.36
N ALA A 119 -14.56 -3.66 3.49
CA ALA A 119 -15.54 -4.72 3.62
C ALA A 119 -16.50 -4.40 4.78
N PHE A 120 -17.78 -4.67 4.57
CA PHE A 120 -18.88 -4.26 5.45
C PHE A 120 -19.71 -5.45 5.94
N GLY A 121 -19.26 -6.68 5.68
CA GLY A 121 -20.05 -7.89 5.97
C GLY A 121 -21.40 -7.85 5.24
N ALA A 122 -22.48 -8.18 5.95
CA ALA A 122 -23.84 -8.12 5.41
C ALA A 122 -24.46 -6.70 5.39
N ASN A 123 -23.73 -5.66 5.84
CA ASN A 123 -24.28 -4.31 6.05
C ASN A 123 -24.24 -3.43 4.78
N LEU A 124 -25.10 -3.74 3.80
CA LEU A 124 -25.27 -2.91 2.60
C LEU A 124 -25.53 -1.42 2.89
N PRO A 125 -26.35 -1.02 3.89
CA PRO A 125 -26.58 0.40 4.17
C PRO A 125 -25.30 1.15 4.57
N GLU A 126 -24.42 0.52 5.35
CA GLU A 126 -23.15 1.12 5.76
C GLU A 126 -22.15 1.17 4.60
N ALA A 127 -22.14 0.14 3.74
CA ALA A 127 -21.34 0.16 2.51
C ALA A 127 -21.74 1.32 1.58
N ASN A 128 -23.05 1.51 1.36
CA ASN A 128 -23.56 2.62 0.55
C ASN A 128 -23.26 3.99 1.18
N ARG A 129 -23.37 4.08 2.52
CA ARG A 129 -23.05 5.31 3.24
C ARG A 129 -21.56 5.65 3.18
N ALA A 130 -20.68 4.67 3.35
CA ALA A 130 -19.25 4.84 3.19
C ALA A 130 -18.88 5.26 1.75
N LEU A 131 -19.53 4.67 0.73
CA LEU A 131 -19.33 5.09 -0.65
C LEU A 131 -19.76 6.55 -0.86
N ALA A 132 -20.91 6.97 -0.31
CA ALA A 132 -21.38 8.35 -0.41
C ALA A 132 -20.38 9.34 0.23
N ILE A 133 -19.76 8.97 1.36
CA ILE A 133 -18.71 9.75 2.02
C ILE A 133 -17.45 9.86 1.14
N ILE A 134 -16.98 8.74 0.59
CA ILE A 134 -15.82 8.70 -0.32
C ILE A 134 -16.05 9.62 -1.53
N LYS A 135 -17.25 9.54 -2.14
CA LYS A 135 -17.64 10.38 -3.28
C LYS A 135 -17.75 11.85 -2.87
N HIS A 136 -18.35 12.16 -1.73
CA HIS A 136 -18.55 13.55 -1.29
C HIS A 136 -17.23 14.30 -1.10
N TYR A 137 -16.26 13.67 -0.43
CA TYR A 137 -14.98 14.29 -0.16
C TYR A 137 -13.96 14.12 -1.30
N HIS A 138 -14.27 13.36 -2.35
CA HIS A 138 -13.31 12.97 -3.40
C HIS A 138 -12.06 12.26 -2.85
N MET A 139 -12.24 11.34 -1.88
CA MET A 139 -11.13 10.60 -1.26
C MET A 139 -10.43 9.71 -2.28
N ASN A 140 -9.14 9.87 -2.52
CA ASN A 140 -8.39 9.11 -3.53
C ASN A 140 -7.20 8.30 -2.97
N ALA A 141 -7.00 8.34 -1.66
CA ALA A 141 -6.05 7.47 -0.98
C ALA A 141 -6.57 7.05 0.39
N MET A 142 -6.23 5.82 0.79
CA MET A 142 -6.48 5.26 2.11
C MET A 142 -5.13 4.91 2.73
N GLY A 143 -4.90 5.41 3.94
CA GLY A 143 -3.68 5.20 4.69
C GLY A 143 -3.88 4.34 5.94
N PHE A 144 -2.80 3.70 6.36
CA PHE A 144 -2.80 2.75 7.48
C PHE A 144 -1.75 3.08 8.53
N VAL A 145 -2.14 3.01 9.80
CA VAL A 145 -1.16 2.91 10.90
C VAL A 145 -0.72 1.45 11.01
N GLN A 146 0.15 1.07 10.06
CA GLN A 146 0.77 -0.23 9.88
C GLN A 146 -0.20 -1.38 9.53
N ARG A 147 0.20 -2.24 8.59
CA ARG A 147 -0.45 -3.51 8.26
C ARG A 147 0.47 -4.69 8.64
N PRO A 148 -0.09 -5.91 8.87
CA PRO A 148 -1.51 -6.28 8.84
C PRO A 148 -2.28 -5.82 10.09
N ASN A 149 -3.62 -5.82 10.00
CA ASN A 149 -4.56 -5.46 11.09
C ASN A 149 -4.39 -4.04 11.66
N PRO A 150 -4.53 -3.02 10.81
CA PRO A 150 -4.38 -1.62 11.19
C PRO A 150 -5.42 -1.25 12.26
N LYS A 151 -4.97 -0.68 13.38
CA LYS A 151 -5.89 -0.14 14.39
C LYS A 151 -6.49 1.20 13.99
N MET A 152 -5.82 1.93 13.09
CA MET A 152 -6.27 3.20 12.56
C MET A 152 -6.08 3.22 11.05
N THR A 153 -7.16 3.55 10.35
CA THR A 153 -7.19 3.91 8.93
C THR A 153 -7.52 5.39 8.80
N TYR A 154 -7.06 6.01 7.71
CA TYR A 154 -7.40 7.39 7.36
C TYR A 154 -7.54 7.52 5.85
N PHE A 155 -8.15 8.60 5.39
CA PHE A 155 -8.38 8.85 3.96
C PHE A 155 -7.88 10.25 3.60
N LEU A 156 -7.40 10.40 2.37
CA LEU A 156 -6.88 11.66 1.84
C LEU A 156 -7.58 12.03 0.53
N CYS A 157 -7.63 13.33 0.27
CA CYS A 157 -8.16 13.98 -0.90
C CYS A 157 -7.01 14.70 -1.61
N SER A 158 -6.39 14.05 -2.58
CA SER A 158 -5.20 14.55 -3.30
C SER A 158 -4.07 14.98 -2.35
N GLY A 159 -3.75 14.10 -1.39
CA GLY A 159 -2.68 14.33 -0.41
C GLY A 159 -3.06 15.27 0.75
N SER A 160 -4.32 15.71 0.85
CA SER A 160 -4.81 16.54 1.94
C SER A 160 -5.90 15.84 2.75
N ALA A 161 -6.14 16.31 3.98
CA ALA A 161 -7.29 15.87 4.78
C ALA A 161 -8.62 16.23 4.08
N PRO A 162 -9.68 15.40 4.21
CA PRO A 162 -11.04 15.81 3.87
C PRO A 162 -11.43 17.07 4.66
N VAL A 163 -12.21 17.97 4.05
CA VAL A 163 -12.60 19.26 4.64
C VAL A 163 -14.11 19.47 4.51
N GLY A 164 -14.73 19.96 5.58
CA GLY A 164 -16.15 20.32 5.60
C GLY A 164 -17.04 19.21 6.16
N PRO A 165 -18.33 19.49 6.39
CA PRO A 165 -19.25 18.51 6.96
C PRO A 165 -19.91 17.62 5.90
N PHE A 166 -20.20 16.37 6.26
CA PHE A 166 -21.10 15.50 5.50
C PHE A 166 -22.50 15.45 6.16
N PRO A 167 -23.61 15.51 5.41
CA PRO A 167 -24.95 15.46 5.99
C PRO A 167 -25.22 14.20 6.82
N GLY A 168 -25.70 14.39 8.05
CA GLY A 168 -26.02 13.31 8.98
C GLY A 168 -24.81 12.53 9.52
N GLU A 169 -23.58 13.02 9.29
CA GLU A 169 -22.33 12.41 9.75
C GLU A 169 -22.24 12.29 11.27
N ASP A 170 -21.71 11.16 11.73
CA ASP A 170 -21.39 10.93 13.14
C ASP A 170 -19.93 11.33 13.38
N ALA A 171 -19.70 12.60 13.70
CA ALA A 171 -18.36 13.18 13.82
C ALA A 171 -18.12 13.79 15.20
N ILE A 172 -17.10 13.29 15.90
CA ILE A 172 -16.70 13.77 17.22
C ILE A 172 -15.50 14.73 17.07
N PRO A 173 -15.60 15.98 17.52
CA PRO A 173 -14.49 16.92 17.48
C PRO A 173 -13.42 16.60 18.54
N PHE A 174 -12.15 16.84 18.20
CA PHE A 174 -11.03 16.78 19.11
C PHE A 174 -9.95 17.80 18.71
N ASN A 175 -9.08 18.15 19.66
CA ASN A 175 -7.95 19.04 19.38
C ASN A 175 -6.66 18.22 19.18
N PRO A 176 -6.07 18.18 17.96
CA PRO A 176 -4.86 17.40 17.69
C PRO A 176 -3.61 17.88 18.47
N ALA A 177 -3.60 19.14 18.94
CA ALA A 177 -2.52 19.66 19.77
C ALA A 177 -2.52 19.03 21.18
N LEU A 178 -3.66 18.49 21.63
CA LEU A 178 -3.80 17.87 22.95
C LEU A 178 -3.63 16.34 22.94
N LEU A 179 -3.19 15.77 21.81
CA LEU A 179 -2.96 14.33 21.70
C LEU A 179 -1.81 13.88 22.59
N THR A 180 -2.11 12.89 23.43
CA THR A 180 -1.12 12.23 24.28
C THR A 180 -1.10 10.73 23.99
N VAL A 181 0.08 10.14 24.12
CA VAL A 181 0.30 8.70 24.07
C VAL A 181 0.67 8.28 25.49
N GLN A 182 -0.10 7.36 26.06
CA GLN A 182 0.09 6.88 27.43
C GLN A 182 0.01 5.36 27.46
N HIS A 183 0.93 4.71 28.18
CA HIS A 183 0.83 3.28 28.41
C HIS A 183 -0.16 3.01 29.54
N VAL A 184 -1.24 2.27 29.24
CA VAL A 184 -2.32 1.95 30.20
C VAL A 184 -2.76 0.51 30.00
N GLY A 185 -2.66 -0.31 31.04
CA GLY A 185 -3.01 -1.73 30.98
C GLY A 185 -2.11 -2.48 29.99
N LEU A 186 -2.72 -3.13 29.00
CA LEU A 186 -2.04 -3.95 27.99
C LEU A 186 -1.68 -3.20 26.70
N GLY A 187 -1.80 -1.86 26.66
CA GLY A 187 -1.58 -1.13 25.42
C GLY A 187 -1.25 0.34 25.57
N TRP A 188 -1.00 0.95 24.42
CA TRP A 188 -0.64 2.35 24.26
C TRP A 188 -1.86 3.13 23.76
N GLN A 189 -2.42 3.94 24.64
CA GLN A 189 -3.60 4.75 24.37
C GLN A 189 -3.20 6.06 23.70
N LEU A 190 -3.76 6.31 22.52
CA LEU A 190 -3.78 7.62 21.87
C LEU A 190 -5.08 8.31 22.24
N LYS A 191 -4.98 9.41 22.98
CA LYS A 191 -6.14 10.11 23.56
C LYS A 191 -5.96 11.62 23.55
N VAL A 192 -7.08 12.32 23.59
CA VAL A 192 -7.18 13.70 24.09
C VAL A 192 -7.75 13.67 25.51
N PRO A 193 -7.72 14.78 26.28
CA PRO A 193 -8.23 14.78 27.65
C PRO A 193 -9.67 14.27 27.79
N THR A 194 -10.52 14.51 26.79
CA THR A 194 -11.95 14.19 26.80
C THR A 194 -12.31 12.84 26.18
N MET A 195 -11.38 12.19 25.46
CA MET A 195 -11.71 11.03 24.63
C MET A 195 -10.49 10.16 24.35
N LEU A 196 -10.66 8.84 24.50
CA LEU A 196 -9.76 7.83 23.94
C LEU A 196 -10.07 7.67 22.44
N LEU A 197 -9.07 7.86 21.57
CA LEU A 197 -9.26 7.66 20.13
C LEU A 197 -8.96 6.20 19.76
N PHE A 198 -7.77 5.71 20.12
CA PHE A 198 -7.32 4.36 19.78
C PHE A 198 -6.43 3.77 20.87
N THR A 199 -6.42 2.45 20.96
CA THR A 199 -5.43 1.68 21.75
C THR A 199 -4.60 0.83 20.80
N PHE A 200 -3.28 1.00 20.85
CA PHE A 200 -2.32 0.27 20.04
C PHE A 200 -1.54 -0.74 20.88
N PRO A 201 -1.09 -1.87 20.30
CA PRO A 201 -0.24 -2.84 20.99
C PRO A 201 1.18 -2.30 21.27
N THR A 202 1.66 -1.32 20.51
CA THR A 202 3.03 -0.78 20.65
C THR A 202 3.05 0.74 20.68
N GLN A 203 4.04 1.30 21.38
CA GLN A 203 4.25 2.75 21.45
C GLN A 203 4.48 3.35 20.07
N ALA A 204 5.31 2.69 19.25
CA ALA A 204 5.65 3.15 17.91
C ALA A 204 4.41 3.33 17.01
N GLN A 205 3.41 2.46 17.13
CA GLN A 205 2.15 2.62 16.38
C GLN A 205 1.32 3.80 16.90
N ALA A 206 1.25 3.98 18.22
CA ALA A 206 0.54 5.11 18.82
C ALA A 206 1.20 6.46 18.46
N ASP A 207 2.53 6.52 18.49
CA ASP A 207 3.29 7.70 18.09
C ASP A 207 3.16 7.99 16.60
N LYS A 208 3.17 6.96 15.74
CA LYS A 208 2.91 7.09 14.31
C LYS A 208 1.49 7.63 14.03
N ALA A 209 0.48 7.08 14.71
CA ALA A 209 -0.89 7.57 14.61
C ALA A 209 -1.00 9.04 15.03
N LYS A 210 -0.38 9.42 16.16
CA LYS A 210 -0.30 10.80 16.61
C LYS A 210 0.34 11.71 15.56
N ALA A 211 1.49 11.30 15.01
CA ALA A 211 2.20 12.06 13.98
C ALA A 211 1.35 12.27 12.73
N ILE A 212 0.67 11.23 12.24
CA ILE A 212 -0.25 11.32 11.08
C ILE A 212 -1.39 12.31 11.36
N ILE A 213 -2.04 12.20 12.52
CA ILE A 213 -3.16 13.07 12.88
C ILE A 213 -2.71 14.53 12.94
N GLN A 214 -1.54 14.79 13.55
CA GLN A 214 -0.98 16.14 13.66
C GLN A 214 -0.51 16.69 12.31
N HIS A 215 0.11 15.86 11.48
CA HIS A 215 0.61 16.24 10.15
C HIS A 215 -0.51 16.70 9.23
N TYR A 216 -1.57 15.90 9.10
CA TYR A 216 -2.72 16.27 8.27
C TYR A 216 -3.65 17.28 8.95
N GLY A 217 -3.50 17.49 10.26
CA GLY A 217 -4.29 18.44 11.03
C GLY A 217 -5.75 18.01 11.15
N PHE A 218 -6.02 16.72 11.34
CA PHE A 218 -7.39 16.24 11.56
C PHE A 218 -7.94 16.77 12.88
N THR A 219 -9.19 17.23 12.87
CA THR A 219 -9.89 17.83 14.02
C THR A 219 -11.16 17.06 14.40
N ARG A 220 -11.57 16.10 13.57
CA ARG A 220 -12.75 15.26 13.79
C ARG A 220 -12.45 13.81 13.43
N ILE A 221 -12.92 12.90 14.28
CA ILE A 221 -13.01 11.47 13.99
C ILE A 221 -14.47 11.15 13.68
N CYS A 222 -14.70 10.42 12.60
CA CYS A 222 -16.01 10.19 12.01
C CYS A 222 -16.27 8.69 11.86
N TYR A 223 -17.51 8.28 12.07
CA TYR A 223 -17.91 6.87 12.11
C TYR A 223 -19.02 6.57 11.09
N VAL A 224 -18.93 5.40 10.47
CA VAL A 224 -20.00 4.78 9.70
C VAL A 224 -20.42 3.52 10.44
N GLY A 225 -21.58 3.60 11.11
CA GLY A 225 -22.03 2.56 12.04
C GLY A 225 -21.43 2.75 13.43
N ARG A 226 -22.21 2.49 14.48
CA ARG A 226 -21.76 2.35 15.88
C ARG A 226 -22.73 1.40 16.59
N PRO A 227 -22.30 0.62 17.61
CA PRO A 227 -21.03 0.72 18.33
C PRO A 227 -19.80 0.11 17.66
N ASP A 228 -19.96 -0.76 16.65
CA ASP A 228 -18.87 -1.38 15.90
C ASP A 228 -18.82 -0.80 14.48
N PRO A 229 -18.05 0.28 14.25
CA PRO A 229 -18.07 1.01 12.97
C PRO A 229 -17.47 0.18 11.83
N SER A 230 -18.21 0.01 10.73
CA SER A 230 -17.65 -0.59 9.50
C SER A 230 -16.64 0.31 8.79
N MET A 231 -16.64 1.62 9.07
CA MET A 231 -15.61 2.55 8.60
C MET A 231 -15.39 3.66 9.63
N THR A 232 -14.13 3.94 9.94
CA THR A 232 -13.70 5.12 10.68
C THR A 232 -12.80 5.97 9.78
N TYR A 233 -12.96 7.29 9.82
CA TYR A 233 -12.12 8.22 9.06
C TYR A 233 -11.97 9.55 9.81
N PHE A 234 -11.15 10.44 9.26
CA PHE A 234 -10.88 11.73 9.85
C PHE A 234 -11.07 12.86 8.84
N ARG A 235 -11.33 14.06 9.35
CA ARG A 235 -11.45 15.28 8.55
C ARG A 235 -11.12 16.55 9.34
N LYS A 236 -11.14 17.68 8.64
CA LYS A 236 -11.12 19.05 9.19
C LYS A 236 -12.52 19.62 9.36
#